data_AF-A0A8D8AFB2-F1
#
_entry.id   AF-A0A8D8AFB2-F1
#
_cell.length_a   1.000
_cell.length_b   1.000
_cell.length_c   1.000
_cell.angle_alpha   90.00
_cell.angle_beta   90.00
_cell.angle_gamma   90.00
#
_symmetry.space_group_name_H-M   'P 1'
#
loop_
_entity.id
_entity.type
_entity.pdbx_description
1 polymer ?
#
loop_
_entity_poly.entity_id
_entity_poly.type
_entity_poly.pdbx_seq_one_letter_code
_entity_poly.pdbx_strand_id
1 'polypeptide(L)'
;MEGMLRVRFDYAQRQTKDYSHLFRQKSRLELIRLAFYQICVEFTYAAETALASPIILSNGLSHTFMTMIWAFSPTLGFVFAPMIATLSDQTRSRWGRRRPVLLALGTAVVCGLMIMPHGKRLGLWLGDEDVPVEQMSGFRW
;
A
#
# COMPACT_ATOMS: atom_id res chain seq x y z
N MET A 1 -30.98 11.83 38.23
CA MET A 1 -30.81 12.07 36.77
C MET A 1 -30.09 13.41 36.50
N GLU A 2 -30.35 14.47 37.27
CA GLU A 2 -29.76 15.81 37.06
C GLU A 2 -28.23 15.91 37.26
N GLY A 3 -27.64 15.13 38.17
CA GLY A 3 -26.18 15.16 38.41
C GLY A 3 -25.36 14.71 37.19
N MET A 4 -25.87 13.73 36.43
CA MET A 4 -25.20 13.20 35.24
C MET A 4 -25.20 14.22 34.08
N LEU A 5 -26.22 15.08 34.02
CA LEU A 5 -26.31 16.16 33.02
C LEU A 5 -25.32 17.29 33.33
N ARG A 6 -25.17 17.67 34.61
CA ARG A 6 -24.18 18.67 35.02
C ARG A 6 -22.75 18.23 34.71
N VAL A 7 -22.43 16.97 34.99
CA VAL A 7 -21.12 16.38 34.69
C VAL A 7 -20.82 16.40 33.18
N ARG A 8 -21.78 16.02 32.33
CA ARG A 8 -21.63 16.09 30.87
C ARG A 8 -21.45 17.51 30.33
N PHE A 9 -22.15 18.49 30.93
CA PHE A 9 -21.98 19.90 30.59
C PHE A 9 -20.58 20.42 30.95
N ASP A 10 -20.07 20.04 32.13
CA ASP A 10 -18.73 20.43 32.59
C ASP A 10 -17.63 19.84 31.68
N TYR A 11 -17.81 18.60 31.21
CA TYR A 11 -16.92 17.99 30.22
C TYR A 11 -16.99 18.68 28.85
N ALA A 12 -18.19 19.08 28.41
CA ALA A 12 -18.37 19.79 27.13
C ALA A 12 -17.72 21.18 27.16
N GLN A 13 -17.84 21.93 28.27
CA GLN A 13 -17.17 23.23 28.43
C GLN A 13 -15.64 23.12 28.52
N ARG A 14 -15.11 22.04 29.09
CA ARG A 14 -13.66 21.79 29.15
C ARG A 14 -13.07 21.29 27.83
N GLN A 15 -13.89 21.03 26.82
CA GLN A 15 -13.45 20.49 25.54
C GLN A 15 -12.93 21.61 24.64
N THR A 16 -11.65 21.99 24.82
CA THR A 16 -10.99 23.12 24.13
C THR A 16 -10.60 22.84 22.66
N LYS A 17 -10.87 21.63 22.16
CA LYS A 17 -10.48 21.24 20.80
C LYS A 17 -11.49 21.79 19.83
N ASP A 18 -11.10 22.85 19.13
CA ASP A 18 -11.90 23.41 18.04
C ASP A 18 -11.90 22.44 16.84
N TYR A 19 -13.01 21.71 16.69
CA TYR A 19 -13.26 20.78 15.60
C TYR A 19 -13.94 21.44 14.39
N SER A 20 -13.95 22.77 14.30
CA SER A 20 -14.48 23.52 13.16
C SER A 20 -13.90 23.07 11.80
N HIS A 21 -12.68 22.57 11.80
CA HIS A 21 -12.01 22.00 10.62
C HIS A 21 -12.56 20.64 10.16
N LEU A 22 -13.27 19.88 11.02
CA LEU A 22 -13.94 18.63 10.64
C LEU A 22 -15.17 18.89 9.77
N PHE A 23 -15.84 20.04 9.96
CA PHE A 23 -17.03 20.44 9.21
C PHE A 23 -16.73 21.41 8.07
N ARG A 24 -15.46 21.66 7.76
CA ARG A 24 -15.09 22.45 6.58
C ARG A 24 -15.59 21.74 5.34
N GLN A 25 -16.61 22.32 4.70
CA GLN A 25 -17.11 21.81 3.43
C GLN A 25 -15.99 21.86 2.40
N LYS A 26 -15.65 20.70 1.84
CA LYS A 26 -14.68 20.62 0.75
C LYS A 26 -15.29 21.22 -0.50
N SER A 27 -14.54 22.12 -1.13
CA SER A 27 -14.93 22.68 -2.42
C SER A 27 -15.04 21.55 -3.45
N ARG A 28 -15.97 21.69 -4.40
CA ARG A 28 -16.13 20.74 -5.51
C ARG A 28 -14.81 20.50 -6.25
N LEU A 29 -13.95 21.52 -6.35
CA LEU A 29 -12.62 21.40 -6.95
C LEU A 29 -11.66 20.53 -6.12
N GLU A 30 -11.74 20.56 -4.79
CA GLU A 30 -10.96 19.65 -3.94
C GLU A 30 -11.40 18.20 -4.14
N LEU A 31 -12.71 17.96 -4.25
CA LEU A 31 -13.26 16.64 -4.52
C LEU A 31 -12.84 16.13 -5.90
N ILE A 32 -12.91 16.96 -6.94
CA ILE A 32 -12.46 16.59 -8.28
C ILE A 32 -10.96 16.26 -8.29
N ARG A 33 -10.12 17.03 -7.60
CA ARG A 33 -8.69 16.74 -7.49
C ARG A 33 -8.42 15.41 -6.80
N LEU A 34 -9.15 15.10 -5.72
CA LEU A 34 -9.04 13.83 -5.02
C LEU A 34 -9.54 12.66 -5.88
N ALA A 35 -10.62 12.85 -6.63
CA ALA A 35 -11.15 11.84 -7.55
C ALA A 35 -10.15 11.53 -8.68
N PHE A 36 -9.58 12.56 -9.29
CA PHE A 36 -8.55 12.39 -10.33
C PHE A 36 -7.34 11.61 -9.79
N TYR A 37 -6.88 11.94 -8.57
CA TYR A 37 -5.83 11.19 -7.92
C TYR A 37 -6.18 9.70 -7.75
N GLN A 38 -7.40 9.39 -7.30
CA GLN A 38 -7.84 7.99 -7.16
C GLN A 38 -7.88 7.27 -8.52
N ILE A 39 -8.39 7.93 -9.57
CA ILE A 39 -8.43 7.37 -10.92
C ILE A 39 -7.02 6.98 -11.39
N CYS A 40 -6.02 7.83 -11.14
CA CYS A 40 -4.63 7.51 -11.48
C CYS A 40 -4.12 6.28 -10.72
N VAL A 41 -4.41 6.16 -9.42
CA VAL A 41 -3.98 5.01 -8.60
C VAL A 41 -4.61 3.71 -9.09
N GLU A 42 -5.91 3.71 -9.37
CA GLU A 42 -6.62 2.53 -9.90
C GLU A 42 -6.08 2.12 -11.27
N PHE A 43 -5.79 3.10 -12.14
CA PHE A 43 -5.19 2.84 -13.44
C PHE A 43 -3.81 2.18 -13.30
N THR A 44 -2.95 2.67 -12.39
CA THR A 44 -1.65 2.06 -12.11
C THR A 44 -1.80 0.64 -11.58
N TYR A 45 -2.71 0.41 -10.63
CA TYR A 45 -2.97 -0.92 -10.07
C TYR A 45 -3.47 -1.92 -11.13
N ALA A 46 -4.35 -1.47 -12.02
CA ALA A 46 -4.83 -2.28 -13.14
C ALA A 46 -3.69 -2.62 -14.13
N ALA A 47 -2.85 -1.64 -14.47
CA ALA A 47 -1.71 -1.84 -15.36
C ALA A 47 -0.67 -2.81 -14.76
N GLU A 48 -0.37 -2.67 -13.46
CA GLU A 48 0.52 -3.58 -12.73
C GLU A 48 -0.03 -5.00 -12.75
N THR A 49 -1.31 -5.19 -12.43
CA THR A 49 -1.98 -6.49 -12.46
C THR A 49 -1.96 -7.13 -13.85
N ALA A 50 -2.15 -6.34 -14.91
CA ALA A 50 -2.13 -6.82 -16.29
C ALA A 50 -0.72 -7.26 -16.74
N LEU A 51 0.33 -6.57 -16.27
CA LEU A 51 1.73 -6.85 -16.61
C LEU A 51 2.38 -7.91 -15.71
N ALA A 52 1.87 -8.10 -14.48
CA ALA A 52 2.44 -9.07 -13.54
C ALA A 52 2.46 -10.50 -14.11
N SER A 53 1.34 -10.93 -14.70
CA SER A 53 1.19 -12.28 -15.26
C SER A 53 2.19 -12.59 -16.39
N PRO A 54 2.31 -11.77 -17.46
CA PRO A 54 3.28 -12.04 -18.52
C PRO A 54 4.74 -11.90 -18.08
N ILE A 55 5.06 -11.02 -17.11
CA ILE A 55 6.43 -10.88 -16.59
C ILE A 55 6.85 -12.13 -15.81
N ILE A 56 5.97 -12.70 -14.99
CA ILE A 56 6.29 -13.93 -14.24
C ILE A 56 6.52 -15.10 -15.21
N LEU A 57 5.67 -15.23 -16.22
CA LEU A 57 5.80 -16.28 -17.23
C LEU A 57 7.04 -16.11 -18.11
N SER A 58 7.42 -14.87 -18.46
CA SER A 58 8.63 -14.59 -19.24
C SER A 58 9.93 -14.86 -18.48
N ASN A 59 9.89 -14.85 -17.14
CA ASN A 59 11.01 -15.28 -16.29
C ASN A 59 11.09 -16.82 -16.14
N GLY A 60 10.20 -17.58 -16.78
CA GLY A 60 10.19 -19.04 -16.74
C GLY A 60 9.62 -19.64 -15.46
N LEU A 61 8.92 -18.86 -14.64
CA LEU A 61 8.34 -19.33 -13.37
C LEU A 61 7.01 -20.07 -13.60
N SER A 62 6.83 -21.21 -12.91
CA SER A 62 5.64 -22.06 -12.99
C SER A 62 4.38 -21.38 -12.41
N HIS A 63 3.19 -21.77 -12.90
CA HIS A 63 1.88 -21.24 -12.52
C HIS A 63 1.61 -21.28 -11.00
N THR A 64 2.23 -22.22 -10.28
CA THR A 64 2.16 -22.32 -8.80
C THR A 64 2.69 -21.06 -8.11
N PHE A 65 3.80 -20.49 -8.59
CA PHE A 65 4.38 -19.28 -8.00
C PHE A 65 3.47 -18.06 -8.18
N MET A 66 2.77 -17.97 -9.31
CA MET A 66 1.78 -16.92 -9.53
C MET A 66 0.71 -16.97 -8.44
N THR A 67 0.08 -18.13 -8.19
CA THR A 67 -0.95 -18.28 -7.14
C THR A 67 -0.43 -17.96 -5.74
N MET A 68 0.84 -18.28 -5.46
CA MET A 68 1.46 -17.97 -4.19
C MET A 68 1.66 -16.45 -4.00
N ILE A 69 2.11 -15.74 -5.03
CA ILE A 69 2.23 -14.27 -5.03
C ILE A 69 0.86 -13.62 -4.79
N TRP A 70 -0.18 -14.13 -5.45
CA TRP A 70 -1.56 -13.67 -5.23
C TRP A 70 -2.04 -13.90 -3.80
N ALA A 71 -1.69 -15.04 -3.18
CA ALA A 71 -2.02 -15.33 -1.78
C ALA A 71 -1.24 -14.46 -0.79
N PHE A 72 -0.01 -14.03 -1.13
CA PHE A 72 0.77 -13.13 -0.30
C PHE A 72 0.18 -11.72 -0.21
N SER A 73 -0.45 -11.22 -1.27
CA SER A 73 -1.07 -9.89 -1.30
C SER A 73 -2.01 -9.59 -0.11
N PRO A 74 -3.04 -10.41 0.18
CA PRO A 74 -3.91 -10.18 1.35
C PRO A 74 -3.19 -10.34 2.69
N THR A 75 -2.23 -11.27 2.81
CA THR A 75 -1.44 -11.44 4.03
C THR A 75 -0.60 -10.21 4.34
N LEU A 76 0.08 -9.68 3.32
CA LEU A 76 0.85 -8.44 3.44
C LEU A 76 -0.06 -7.24 3.71
N GLY A 77 -1.22 -7.16 3.06
CA GLY A 77 -2.20 -6.12 3.33
C GLY A 77 -2.67 -6.11 4.78
N PHE A 78 -2.92 -7.28 5.36
CA PHE A 78 -3.33 -7.40 6.77
C PHE A 78 -2.24 -6.91 7.74
N VAL A 79 -0.97 -7.20 7.48
CA VAL A 79 0.15 -6.80 8.35
C VAL A 79 0.54 -5.34 8.14
N PHE A 80 0.65 -4.90 6.88
CA PHE A 80 1.13 -3.56 6.55
C PHE A 80 0.08 -2.47 6.76
N ALA A 81 -1.21 -2.76 6.60
CA ALA A 81 -2.26 -1.76 6.83
C ALA A 81 -2.17 -1.11 8.23
N PRO A 82 -2.12 -1.84 9.36
CA PRO A 82 -2.01 -1.23 10.69
C PRO A 82 -0.62 -0.61 10.95
N MET A 83 0.46 -1.19 10.42
CA MET A 83 1.80 -0.61 10.55
C MET A 83 1.89 0.76 9.87
N ILE A 84 1.46 0.86 8.61
CA ILE A 84 1.50 2.11 7.84
C ILE A 84 0.54 3.13 8.45
N ALA A 85 -0.62 2.72 8.95
CA ALA A 85 -1.54 3.62 9.66
C ALA A 85 -0.86 4.25 10.88
N THR A 86 -0.17 3.44 11.68
CA THR A 86 0.53 3.90 12.89
C THR A 86 1.73 4.80 12.54
N LEU A 87 2.53 4.43 11.52
CA LEU A 87 3.65 5.25 11.04
C LEU A 87 3.20 6.60 10.46
N SER A 88 2.09 6.60 9.71
CA SER A 88 1.45 7.81 9.19
C SER A 88 1.02 8.74 10.30
N ASP A 89 0.50 8.20 11.40
CA ASP A 89 0.10 9.00 12.55
C ASP A 89 1.28 9.58 13.33
N GLN A 90 2.44 8.93 13.35
CA GLN A 90 3.62 9.38 14.08
C GLN A 90 4.50 10.38 13.32
N THR A 91 4.29 10.54 12.00
CA THR A 91 5.18 11.35 11.16
C THR A 91 4.98 12.87 11.38
N ARG A 92 5.89 13.52 12.12
CA ARG A 92 5.92 14.98 12.33
C ARG A 92 6.87 15.69 11.34
N SER A 93 6.63 15.55 10.04
CA SER A 93 7.44 16.23 9.02
C SER A 93 6.90 17.63 8.66
N ARG A 94 7.80 18.54 8.28
CA ARG A 94 7.50 19.93 7.84
C ARG A 94 6.64 20.01 6.57
N TRP A 95 6.60 18.95 5.76
CA TRP A 95 5.77 18.86 4.55
C TRP A 95 4.32 18.38 4.78
N GLY A 96 3.93 18.14 6.03
CA GLY A 96 2.62 17.64 6.43
C GLY A 96 2.63 16.15 6.80
N ARG A 97 1.64 15.74 7.60
CA ARG A 97 1.63 14.44 8.31
C ARG A 97 1.49 13.20 7.40
N ARG A 98 0.85 13.33 6.23
CA ARG A 98 0.50 12.18 5.36
C ARG A 98 1.30 12.08 4.05
N ARG A 99 1.87 13.19 3.58
CA ARG A 99 2.60 13.28 2.30
C ARG A 99 3.94 12.53 2.26
N PRO A 100 4.81 12.57 3.31
CA PRO A 100 6.10 11.88 3.24
C PRO A 100 5.96 10.36 3.23
N VAL A 101 4.97 9.80 3.94
CA VAL A 101 4.70 8.35 3.94
C VAL A 101 4.22 7.90 2.56
N LEU A 102 3.35 8.66 1.92
CA LEU A 102 2.87 8.36 0.57
C LEU A 102 4.00 8.41 -0.47
N LEU A 103 4.92 9.38 -0.36
CA LEU A 103 6.08 9.47 -1.25
C LEU A 103 7.08 8.33 -1.02
N ALA A 104 7.31 7.94 0.24
CA ALA A 104 8.16 6.79 0.56
C ALA A 104 7.59 5.48 0.00
N LEU A 105 6.28 5.27 0.13
CA LEU A 105 5.62 4.09 -0.44
C LEU A 105 5.64 4.12 -1.98
N GLY A 106 5.33 5.27 -2.59
CA GLY A 106 5.38 5.41 -4.05
C GLY A 106 6.77 5.17 -4.64
N THR A 107 7.81 5.70 -4.00
CA THR A 107 9.20 5.46 -4.42
C THR A 107 9.61 3.99 -4.24
N ALA A 108 9.20 3.35 -3.15
CA ALA A 108 9.42 1.91 -2.95
C ALA A 108 8.77 1.07 -4.06
N VAL A 109 7.53 1.38 -4.47
CA VAL A 109 6.84 0.70 -5.58
C VAL A 109 7.59 0.90 -6.90
N VAL A 110 7.99 2.13 -7.23
CA VAL A 110 8.74 2.42 -8.46
C VAL A 110 10.07 1.66 -8.48
N CYS A 111 10.80 1.64 -7.36
CA CYS A 111 12.03 0.86 -7.23
C CYS A 111 11.76 -0.64 -7.40
N GLY A 112 10.69 -1.17 -6.81
CA GLY A 112 10.29 -2.57 -6.95
C GLY A 112 9.99 -2.95 -8.40
N LEU A 113 9.24 -2.12 -9.12
CA LEU A 113 8.93 -2.33 -10.54
C LEU A 113 10.19 -2.29 -11.43
N MET A 114 11.19 -1.47 -11.10
CA MET A 114 12.48 -1.45 -11.82
C MET A 114 13.30 -2.72 -11.57
N ILE A 115 13.20 -3.27 -10.37
CA ILE A 115 13.92 -4.48 -9.95
C ILE A 115 13.27 -5.75 -10.54
N MET A 116 11.94 -5.80 -10.62
CA MET A 116 11.16 -6.96 -11.07
C MET A 116 11.65 -7.59 -12.40
N PRO A 117 11.89 -6.85 -13.50
CA PRO A 117 12.38 -7.44 -14.75
C PRO A 117 13.84 -7.93 -14.67
N HIS A 118 14.61 -7.48 -13.69
CA HIS A 118 16.00 -7.91 -13.47
C HIS A 118 16.09 -9.13 -12.52
N GLY A 119 14.96 -9.76 -12.19
CA GLY A 119 14.87 -10.85 -11.21
C GLY A 119 15.86 -11.99 -11.46
N LYS A 120 16.03 -12.45 -12.71
CA LYS A 120 16.99 -13.52 -13.04
C LYS A 120 18.44 -13.16 -12.68
N ARG A 121 18.87 -11.91 -12.94
CA ARG A 121 20.23 -11.46 -12.63
C ARG A 121 20.46 -11.33 -11.12
N LEU A 122 19.42 -10.97 -10.38
CA LEU A 122 19.48 -10.91 -8.92
C LEU A 122 19.52 -12.29 -8.26
N GLY A 123 18.73 -13.25 -8.75
CA GLY A 123 18.79 -14.65 -8.28
C GLY A 123 20.18 -15.24 -8.43
N LEU A 124 20.81 -15.04 -9.59
CA LEU A 124 22.18 -15.46 -9.85
C LEU A 124 23.20 -14.77 -8.93
N TRP A 125 23.00 -13.49 -8.61
CA TRP A 125 23.89 -12.76 -7.69
C TRP A 125 23.72 -13.21 -6.22
N LEU A 126 22.52 -13.66 -5.84
CA LEU A 126 22.25 -14.26 -4.54
C LEU A 126 22.74 -15.71 -4.40
N GLY A 127 23.32 -16.29 -5.46
CA GLY A 127 23.90 -17.63 -5.46
C GLY A 127 22.94 -18.74 -5.88
N ASP A 128 21.86 -18.40 -6.59
CA ASP A 128 21.00 -19.41 -7.22
C ASP A 128 21.75 -20.13 -8.36
N GLU A 129 21.59 -21.44 -8.45
CA GLU A 129 22.11 -22.20 -9.58
C GLU A 129 21.18 -21.95 -10.79
N ASP A 130 21.71 -21.81 -12.01
CA ASP A 130 20.90 -21.72 -13.24
C ASP A 130 20.23 -23.08 -13.49
N VAL A 131 19.22 -23.44 -12.69
CA VAL A 131 18.48 -24.69 -12.83
C VAL A 131 17.52 -24.52 -14.01
N PRO A 132 17.61 -25.35 -15.07
CA PRO A 132 16.68 -25.30 -16.19
C PRO A 132 15.24 -25.53 -15.70
N VAL A 133 14.30 -24.72 -16.21
CA VAL A 133 12.87 -24.72 -15.83
C VAL A 133 12.24 -26.12 -15.92
N GLU A 134 12.76 -27.00 -16.78
CA GLU A 134 12.33 -28.39 -16.93
C GLU A 134 12.52 -29.25 -15.66
N GLN A 135 13.54 -28.98 -14.84
CA GLN A 135 13.79 -29.69 -13.57
C GLN A 135 12.91 -29.20 -12.40
N MET A 136 12.32 -28.00 -12.50
CA MET A 136 11.37 -27.50 -11.49
C MET A 136 10.00 -28.20 -11.55
N SER A 137 9.75 -29.01 -12.59
CA SER A 137 8.56 -29.85 -12.74
C SER A 137 8.48 -31.02 -11.73
N GLY A 138 9.51 -31.22 -10.92
CA GLY A 138 9.59 -32.27 -9.91
C GLY A 138 8.79 -32.03 -8.62
N PHE A 139 8.28 -30.81 -8.37
CA PHE A 139 7.45 -30.54 -7.19
C PHE A 139 5.97 -30.84 -7.48
N ARG A 140 5.69 -32.12 -7.76
CA ARG A 140 4.35 -32.66 -7.95
C ARG A 140 3.80 -33.07 -6.58
N TRP A 141 2.85 -32.29 -6.06
CA TRP A 141 1.81 -32.83 -5.18
C TRP A 141 0.64 -33.29 -6.05
#